data_AF-A0A6V7K985-F1
#
_entry.id   AF-A0A6V7K985-F1
#
_cell.length_a   1.000
_cell.length_b   1.000
_cell.length_c   1.000
_cell.angle_alpha   90.00
_cell.angle_beta   90.00
_cell.angle_gamma   90.00
#
_symmetry.space_group_name_H-M   'P 1'
#
loop_
_entity.id
_entity.type
_entity.pdbx_description
1 polymer ?
#
loop_
_entity_poly.entity_id
_entity_poly.type
_entity_poly.pdbx_seq_one_letter_code
_entity_poly.pdbx_strand_id
1 'polypeptide(L)' 'TPDEYQIEYDSRRGNEYSRFHGYTYDGIWAVALAVQHVARRIRHFRRNQTVADFKYRDPLWENLFLEALKNTSFEGVT' A
#
# COMPACT_ATOMS: atom_id res chain seq x y z
N THR A 1 15.05 -7.75 -5.96
CA THR A 1 14.77 -9.05 -5.30
C THR A 1 14.94 -8.91 -3.79
N PRO A 2 14.55 -9.89 -2.96
CA PRO A 2 14.76 -9.80 -1.51
C PRO A 2 16.22 -9.57 -1.10
N ASP A 3 17.17 -10.21 -1.79
CA ASP A 3 18.60 -10.04 -1.52
C ASP A 3 19.09 -8.62 -1.83
N GLU A 4 18.67 -8.06 -2.97
CA GLU A 4 19.01 -6.68 -3.34
C GLU A 4 18.43 -5.67 -2.35
N TYR A 5 17.19 -5.89 -1.89
CA TYR A 5 16.57 -5.08 -0.85
C TYR A 5 17.35 -5.15 0.47
N GLN A 6 17.80 -6.34 0.88
CA GLN A 6 18.56 -6.51 2.12
C GLN A 6 19.88 -5.71 2.07
N ILE A 7 20.59 -5.78 0.94
CA ILE A 7 21.82 -5.00 0.71
C ILE A 7 21.53 -3.50 0.81
N GLU A 8 20.46 -3.02 0.16
CA GLU A 8 20.06 -1.62 0.20
C GLU A 8 19.71 -1.18 1.63
N TYR A 9 18.91 -1.97 2.34
CA TYR A 9 18.53 -1.69 3.73
C TYR A 9 19.76 -1.60 4.64
N ASP A 10 20.66 -2.59 4.58
CA ASP A 10 21.86 -2.63 5.42
C ASP A 10 22.81 -1.46 5.10
N SER A 11 22.85 -1.00 3.85
CA SER A 11 23.64 0.18 3.47
C SER A 11 23.08 1.51 4.00
N ARG A 12 21.76 1.58 4.25
CA ARG A 12 21.07 2.83 4.63
C ARG A 12 20.72 2.94 6.11
N ARG A 13 20.55 1.80 6.79
CA ARG A 13 20.04 1.74 8.17
C ARG A 13 20.99 2.36 9.22
N GLY A 14 22.25 2.62 8.85
CA GLY A 14 23.28 3.02 9.81
C GLY A 14 23.42 1.97 10.91
N ASN A 15 23.19 2.39 12.16
CA ASN A 15 23.27 1.50 13.33
C ASN A 15 21.92 0.95 13.78
N GLU A 16 20.81 1.28 13.10
CA GLU A 16 19.47 0.90 13.53
C GLU A 16 18.95 -0.33 12.78
N TYR A 17 18.96 -1.48 13.44
CA TYR A 17 18.34 -2.70 12.92
C TYR A 17 16.95 -2.91 13.52
N SER A 18 15.99 -3.27 12.67
CA SER A 18 14.69 -3.77 13.10
C SER A 18 14.30 -4.99 12.31
N ARG A 19 14.02 -6.11 12.99
CA ARG A 19 13.50 -7.34 12.35
C ARG A 19 12.19 -7.17 11.58
N PHE A 20 11.54 -6.01 11.71
CA PHE A 20 10.27 -5.69 11.04
C PHE A 20 10.44 -4.83 9.78
N HIS A 21 11.67 -4.58 9.33
CA HIS A 21 11.93 -3.72 8.17
C HIS A 21 11.25 -4.23 6.89
N GLY A 22 11.32 -5.54 6.62
CA GLY A 22 10.68 -6.16 5.46
C GLY A 22 9.15 -6.02 5.49
N TYR A 23 8.52 -6.34 6.63
CA TYR A 23 7.07 -6.18 6.80
C TYR A 23 6.62 -4.73 6.63
N THR A 24 7.45 -3.77 7.07
CA THR A 24 7.15 -2.35 6.91
C THR A 24 7.25 -1.94 5.44
N TYR A 25 8.31 -2.39 4.75
CA TYR A 25 8.51 -2.14 3.33
C TYR A 25 7.35 -2.70 2.48
N ASP A 26 7.00 -3.97 2.70
CA ASP A 26 5.88 -4.62 2.01
C ASP A 26 4.54 -3.99 2.40
N GLY A 27 4.38 -3.56 3.66
CA GLY A 27 3.19 -2.83 4.12
C GLY A 27 2.96 -1.52 3.34
N ILE A 28 4.01 -0.75 3.08
CA ILE A 28 3.91 0.48 2.26
C ILE A 28 3.55 0.14 0.82
N TRP A 29 4.12 -0.92 0.24
CA TRP A 29 3.75 -1.39 -1.09
C TRP A 29 2.28 -1.83 -1.16
N ALA A 30 1.80 -2.59 -0.17
CA ALA A 30 0.42 -3.00 -0.09
C ALA A 30 -0.54 -1.80 -0.05
N VAL A 31 -0.23 -0.78 0.75
CA VAL A 31 -0.99 0.48 0.82
C VAL A 31 -0.98 1.21 -0.52
N ALA A 32 0.19 1.34 -1.16
CA ALA A 32 0.32 2.02 -2.45
C ALA A 32 -0.51 1.33 -3.55
N LEU A 33 -0.45 0.00 -3.61
CA LEU A 33 -1.27 -0.80 -4.53
C LEU A 33 -2.76 -0.62 -4.24
N ALA A 34 -3.18 -0.68 -2.97
CA ALA A 34 -4.56 -0.46 -2.60
C ALA A 34 -5.07 0.94 -3.02
N VAL A 35 -4.29 2.00 -2.79
CA VAL A 35 -4.60 3.36 -3.26
C VAL A 35 -4.74 3.40 -4.79
N GLN A 36 -3.84 2.74 -5.52
CA GLN A 36 -3.93 2.63 -6.97
C GLN A 36 -5.21 1.92 -7.43
N HIS A 37 -5.60 0.82 -6.76
CA HIS A 37 -6.85 0.11 -7.02
C HIS A 37 -8.08 1.01 -6.78
N VAL A 38 -8.12 1.70 -5.63
CA VAL A 38 -9.20 2.63 -5.30
C VAL A 38 -9.30 3.77 -6.32
N ALA A 39 -8.16 4.35 -6.75
CA ALA A 39 -8.14 5.43 -7.75
C ALA A 39 -8.77 5.02 -9.08
N ARG A 40 -8.58 3.76 -9.49
CA ARG A 40 -9.26 3.21 -10.68
C ARG A 40 -10.74 2.97 -10.40
N ARG A 41 -11.07 2.43 -9.22
CA ARG A 41 -12.41 1.96 -8.89
C ARG A 41 -13.41 3.07 -8.61
N ILE A 42 -12.99 4.17 -7.95
CA ILE A 42 -13.88 5.27 -7.56
C ILE A 42 -14.62 5.88 -8.76
N ARG A 43 -13.95 6.01 -9.91
CA ARG A 43 -14.52 6.59 -11.13
C ARG A 43 -15.73 5.80 -11.68
N HIS A 44 -15.86 4.52 -11.32
CA HIS A 44 -17.05 3.72 -11.68
C HIS A 44 -18.27 4.06 -10.83
N PHE A 45 -18.08 4.49 -9.58
CA PHE A 45 -19.16 4.84 -8.65
C PHE A 45 -19.46 6.33 -8.67
N ARG A 46 -18.43 7.17 -8.75
CA ARG A 46 -18.49 8.62 -8.72
C ARG A 46 -17.52 9.17 -9.77
N ARG A 47 -18.03 9.41 -10.99
CA ARG A 47 -17.22 9.78 -12.18
C ARG A 47 -16.34 11.03 -11.98
N ASN A 48 -16.79 11.96 -11.14
CA ASN A 48 -16.11 13.24 -10.90
C ASN A 48 -15.29 13.25 -9.60
N GLN A 49 -15.12 12.10 -8.93
CA GLN A 49 -14.29 11.99 -7.73
C GLN A 49 -13.01 11.23 -7.99
N THR A 50 -11.98 11.63 -7.26
CA THR A 50 -10.63 11.06 -7.22
C THR A 50 -10.28 10.71 -5.78
N VAL A 51 -9.13 10.08 -5.55
CA VAL A 51 -8.65 9.79 -4.18
C VAL A 51 -8.48 11.07 -3.35
N ALA A 52 -8.26 12.23 -3.97
CA ALA A 52 -8.19 13.52 -3.28
C ALA A 52 -9.51 13.93 -2.63
N ASP A 53 -10.64 13.38 -3.09
CA ASP A 53 -11.99 13.61 -2.56
C ASP A 53 -12.35 12.63 -1.43
N PHE A 54 -11.36 11.96 -0.85
CA PHE A 54 -11.53 11.05 0.27
C PHE A 54 -12.26 11.75 1.43
N LYS A 55 -13.22 11.05 2.02
CA LYS A 55 -13.98 11.53 3.17
C LYS A 55 -13.96 10.48 4.28
N TYR A 56 -13.50 10.90 5.45
CA TYR A 56 -13.57 10.08 6.66
C TYR A 56 -15.02 9.65 6.95
N ARG A 57 -15.20 8.39 7.35
CA ARG A 57 -16.49 7.79 7.71
C ARG A 57 -17.54 7.77 6.57
N ASP A 58 -17.11 7.85 5.31
CA ASP A 58 -17.97 7.55 4.15
C ASP A 58 -17.92 6.02 3.89
N PRO A 59 -19.05 5.31 3.97
CA PRO A 59 -19.08 3.85 3.79
C PRO A 59 -18.60 3.37 2.42
N LEU A 60 -18.73 4.19 1.36
CA LEU A 60 -18.20 3.82 0.05
C LEU A 60 -16.68 3.84 0.05
N TRP A 61 -16.07 4.89 0.62
CA TRP A 61 -14.62 4.99 0.72
C TRP A 61 -14.05 3.84 1.56
N GLU A 62 -14.67 3.55 2.70
CA GLU A 62 -14.30 2.42 3.55
C GLU A 62 -14.34 1.09 2.78
N ASN A 63 -15.46 0.78 2.13
CA ASN A 63 -15.60 -0.47 1.37
C ASN A 63 -14.59 -0.58 0.22
N LEU A 64 -14.32 0.52 -0.51
CA LEU A 64 -13.34 0.53 -1.59
C LEU A 64 -11.94 0.20 -1.09
N PHE A 65 -11.51 0.78 0.04
CA PHE A 65 -10.20 0.50 0.62
C PHE A 65 -10.11 -0.91 1.22
N LEU A 66 -11.15 -1.37 1.92
CA LEU A 66 -11.19 -2.74 2.46
C LEU A 66 -11.13 -3.80 1.34
N GLU A 67 -11.90 -3.61 0.26
CA GLU A 67 -11.88 -4.50 -0.90
C GLU A 67 -10.51 -4.47 -1.60
N ALA A 68 -9.93 -3.28 -1.79
CA ALA A 68 -8.63 -3.12 -2.42
C ALA A 68 -7.52 -3.80 -1.62
N LEU A 69 -7.47 -3.61 -0.30
CA LEU A 69 -6.49 -4.24 0.57
C LEU A 69 -6.67 -5.76 0.61
N LYS A 70 -7.91 -6.26 0.72
CA LYS A 70 -8.22 -7.70 0.73
C LYS A 70 -7.76 -8.40 -0.55
N ASN A 71 -7.83 -7.70 -1.69
CA ASN A 71 -7.49 -8.24 -3.00
C ASN A 71 -6.05 -7.91 -3.44
N THR A 72 -5.28 -7.21 -2.61
CA THR A 72 -3.87 -6.92 -2.90
C THR A 72 -3.04 -8.18 -2.63
N SER A 73 -2.37 -8.66 -3.68
CA SER A 73 -1.43 -9.78 -3.61
C SER A 73 -0.26 -9.49 -4.54
N PHE A 74 0.95 -9.66 -4.03
CA PHE A 74 2.19 -9.47 -4.77
C PHE A 74 3.32 -10.24 -4.08
N GLU A 75 4.40 -10.52 -4.82
CA GLU A 75 5.64 -11.05 -4.24
C GLU A 75 6.42 -9.90 -3.60
N GLY A 76 6.47 -9.90 -2.27
CA GLY A 76 7.20 -8.93 -1.47
C GLY A 76 8.64 -9.35 -1.17
N VAL A 77 9.24 -8.71 -0.17
CA VAL A 77 10.56 -9.08 0.36
C VAL A 77 10.47 -10.02 1.58
N THR A 78 9.27 -10.18 2.16
CA THR A 78 8.98 -11.14 3.24
C THR A 78 8.29 -12.41 2.76
#